data_AF-A0A914Q0X9-F1
#
_entry.id   AF-A0A914Q0X9-F1
#
_cell.length_a   1.000
_cell.length_b   1.000
_cell.length_c   1.000
_cell.angle_alpha   90.00
_cell.angle_beta   90.00
_cell.angle_gamma   90.00
#
_symmetry.space_group_name_H-M   'P 1'
#
loop_
_entity.id
_entity.type
_entity.pdbx_description
1 polymer ?
#
loop_
_entity_poly.entity_id
_entity_poly.type
_entity_poly.pdbx_seq_one_letter_code
_entity_poly.pdbx_strand_id
1 'polypeptide(L)'
;MEEERKKAEEEEKVKEEKKKADNAKKAEKKVTAAKRKKLRDIAAASDYWTKHSGSKLAVMEHIERICIGGSNEQLDEMAEKLSGLSDYDEVVALLTNTAKKDASSKAPRKEQTEVIGGKENGWTDEQISLLIKAANVFPAGTSRRWAQVTSYINDHHRDGVPKTEKEVIKQAKAQAAQVTAPTDASKTQGQKETAIDSVGAPVASSNSTTTAAAPTSNGSGIPLDDWSTDEQMNFENALKTIPGSDPKRWEKIAEATGKTKKECIQRYKKIVEMLKARKA
;
A
#
# COMPACT_ATOMS: atom_id res chain seq x y z
N MET A 1 26.83 25.98 33.24
CA MET A 1 26.41 27.33 32.80
C MET A 1 26.69 27.55 31.32
N GLU A 2 27.92 27.35 30.82
CA GLU A 2 28.23 27.55 29.39
C GLU A 2 27.60 26.49 28.47
N GLU A 3 27.62 25.21 28.87
CA GLU A 3 26.98 24.12 28.13
C GLU A 3 25.44 24.25 28.07
N GLU A 4 24.84 24.74 29.14
CA GLU A 4 23.40 24.98 29.24
C GLU A 4 22.96 26.17 28.35
N ARG A 5 23.78 27.22 28.28
CA ARG A 5 23.57 28.35 27.38
C ARG A 5 23.70 27.94 25.90
N LYS A 6 24.68 27.09 25.59
CA LYS A 6 24.87 26.53 24.24
C LYS A 6 23.68 25.67 23.81
N LYS A 7 23.16 24.84 24.72
CA LYS A 7 21.98 24.00 24.48
C LYS A 7 20.70 24.84 24.27
N ALA A 8 20.53 25.92 25.04
CA ALA A 8 19.40 26.84 24.87
C ALA A 8 19.42 27.58 23.52
N GLU A 9 20.59 28.02 23.07
CA GLU A 9 20.76 28.68 21.76
C GLU A 9 20.48 27.72 20.59
N GLU A 10 20.94 26.46 20.70
CA GLU A 10 20.67 25.43 19.70
C GLU A 10 19.18 25.05 19.62
N GLU A 11 18.49 24.95 20.76
CA GLU A 11 17.05 24.70 20.81
C GLU A 11 16.24 25.87 20.21
N GLU A 12 16.67 27.12 20.44
CA GLU A 12 16.03 28.30 19.84
C GLU A 12 16.19 28.30 18.32
N LYS A 13 17.39 28.02 17.80
CA LYS A 13 17.64 27.93 16.35
C LYS A 13 16.78 26.86 15.69
N VAL A 14 16.66 25.67 16.30
CA VAL A 14 15.80 24.59 15.79
C VAL A 14 14.33 25.01 15.77
N LYS A 15 13.85 25.71 16.80
CA LYS A 15 12.47 26.24 16.85
C LYS A 15 12.24 27.30 15.77
N GLU A 16 13.20 28.19 15.55
CA GLU A 16 13.10 29.24 14.53
C GLU A 16 13.10 28.66 13.11
N GLU A 17 13.98 27.69 12.83
CA GLU A 17 14.03 26.98 11.55
C GLU A 17 12.74 26.22 11.26
N LYS A 18 12.19 25.52 12.27
CA LYS A 18 10.90 24.84 12.14
C LYS A 18 9.77 25.81 11.83
N LYS A 19 9.72 26.96 12.53
CA LYS A 19 8.71 28.01 12.29
C LYS A 19 8.85 28.61 10.88
N LYS A 20 10.08 28.84 10.41
CA LYS A 20 10.36 29.31 9.04
C LYS A 20 9.91 28.28 8.00
N ALA A 21 10.21 27.00 8.19
CA ALA A 21 9.79 25.93 7.30
C ALA A 21 8.27 25.76 7.24
N ASP A 22 7.58 25.85 8.37
CA ASP A 22 6.10 25.78 8.44
C ASP A 22 5.44 26.98 7.74
N ASN A 23 5.98 28.19 7.95
CA ASN A 23 5.52 29.39 7.24
C ASN A 23 5.78 29.31 5.74
N ALA A 24 6.93 28.80 5.31
CA ALA A 24 7.25 28.61 3.89
C ALA A 24 6.27 27.63 3.21
N LYS A 25 6.01 26.47 3.84
CA LYS A 25 5.01 25.51 3.33
C LYS A 25 3.60 26.10 3.25
N LYS A 26 3.21 26.93 4.22
CA LYS A 26 1.92 27.62 4.21
C LYS A 26 1.85 28.66 3.09
N ALA A 27 2.92 29.40 2.86
CA ALA A 27 3.02 30.36 1.76
C ALA A 27 2.93 29.66 0.40
N GLU A 28 3.65 28.57 0.20
CA GLU A 28 3.62 27.78 -1.04
C GLU A 28 2.22 27.23 -1.34
N LYS A 29 1.55 26.63 -0.34
CA LYS A 29 0.16 26.16 -0.49
C LYS A 29 -0.80 27.30 -0.87
N LYS A 30 -0.61 28.49 -0.31
CA LYS A 30 -1.42 29.67 -0.64
C LYS A 30 -1.18 30.13 -2.08
N VAL A 31 0.07 30.10 -2.55
CA VAL A 31 0.42 30.40 -3.95
C VAL A 31 -0.27 29.40 -4.89
N THR A 32 -0.12 28.10 -4.65
CA THR A 32 -0.75 27.06 -5.48
C THR A 32 -2.28 27.17 -5.47
N ALA A 33 -2.90 27.45 -4.32
CA ALA A 33 -4.34 27.68 -4.23
C ALA A 33 -4.80 28.91 -5.04
N ALA A 34 -4.04 30.01 -4.99
CA ALA A 34 -4.34 31.21 -5.77
C ALA A 34 -4.24 30.96 -7.29
N LYS A 35 -3.22 30.21 -7.74
CA LYS A 35 -3.06 29.85 -9.15
C LYS A 35 -4.17 28.95 -9.66
N ARG A 36 -4.54 27.91 -8.91
CA ARG A 36 -5.71 27.06 -9.21
C ARG A 36 -6.99 27.88 -9.31
N LYS A 37 -7.18 28.84 -8.39
CA LYS A 37 -8.31 29.76 -8.44
C LYS A 37 -8.30 30.61 -9.71
N LYS A 38 -7.16 31.22 -10.07
CA LYS A 38 -7.02 32.01 -11.31
C LYS A 38 -7.44 31.21 -12.54
N LEU A 39 -6.96 29.96 -12.66
CA LEU A 39 -7.31 29.08 -13.79
C LEU A 39 -8.81 28.80 -13.88
N ARG A 40 -9.47 28.52 -12.75
CA ARG A 40 -10.92 28.32 -12.69
C ARG A 40 -11.71 29.58 -13.02
N ASP A 41 -11.27 30.73 -12.51
CA ASP A 41 -11.93 32.01 -12.74
C ASP A 41 -11.91 32.38 -14.24
N ILE A 42 -10.78 32.16 -14.93
CA ILE A 42 -10.68 32.38 -16.39
C ILE A 42 -11.70 31.54 -17.15
N ALA A 43 -11.77 30.24 -16.83
CA ALA A 43 -12.72 29.36 -17.49
C ALA A 43 -14.19 29.68 -17.20
N ALA A 44 -14.49 30.07 -15.96
CA ALA A 44 -15.83 30.52 -15.59
C ALA A 44 -16.21 31.83 -16.28
N ALA A 45 -15.27 32.78 -16.38
CA ALA A 45 -15.49 34.06 -17.05
C ALA A 45 -15.77 33.91 -18.56
N SER A 46 -15.12 32.93 -19.21
CA SER A 46 -15.37 32.59 -20.61
C SER A 46 -16.56 31.65 -20.83
N ASP A 47 -17.34 31.35 -19.78
CA ASP A 47 -18.41 30.35 -19.79
C ASP A 47 -17.96 28.99 -20.38
N TYR A 48 -16.72 28.60 -20.10
CA TYR A 48 -16.07 27.39 -20.62
C TYR A 48 -16.03 27.30 -22.16
N TRP A 49 -16.12 28.45 -22.84
CA TRP A 49 -16.04 28.62 -24.29
C TRP A 49 -17.12 27.85 -25.07
N THR A 50 -18.17 27.35 -24.40
CA THR A 50 -19.22 26.55 -25.07
C THR A 50 -20.57 26.70 -24.39
N LYS A 51 -21.62 26.68 -25.21
CA LYS A 51 -23.02 26.70 -24.74
C LYS A 51 -23.56 25.30 -24.44
N HIS A 52 -22.88 24.24 -24.87
CA HIS A 52 -23.32 22.86 -24.68
C HIS A 52 -22.90 22.33 -23.30
N SER A 53 -23.87 21.85 -22.53
CA SER A 53 -23.64 21.33 -21.16
C SER A 53 -22.62 20.18 -21.10
N GLY A 54 -22.65 19.24 -22.07
CA GLY A 54 -21.68 18.13 -22.13
C GLY A 54 -20.26 18.61 -22.43
N SER A 55 -20.12 19.50 -23.40
CA SER A 55 -18.84 20.12 -23.79
C SER A 55 -18.25 20.96 -22.64
N LYS A 56 -19.10 21.67 -21.91
CA LYS A 56 -18.73 22.45 -20.71
C LYS A 56 -18.21 21.55 -19.60
N LEU A 57 -18.88 20.43 -19.34
CA LEU A 57 -18.44 19.45 -18.34
C LEU A 57 -17.07 18.85 -18.68
N ALA A 58 -16.81 18.56 -19.96
CA ALA A 58 -15.49 18.07 -20.39
C ALA A 58 -14.38 19.09 -20.09
N VAL A 59 -14.57 20.37 -20.44
CA VAL A 59 -13.60 21.43 -20.15
C VAL A 59 -13.39 21.60 -18.64
N MET A 60 -14.46 21.55 -17.84
CA MET A 60 -14.38 21.57 -16.38
C MET A 60 -13.52 20.42 -15.84
N GLU A 61 -13.74 19.19 -16.31
CA GLU A 61 -12.97 18.02 -15.88
C GLU A 61 -11.48 18.16 -16.21
N HIS A 62 -11.16 18.62 -17.43
CA HIS A 62 -9.78 18.87 -17.84
C HIS A 62 -9.10 19.93 -16.96
N ILE A 63 -9.79 21.03 -16.65
CA ILE A 63 -9.26 22.07 -15.78
C ILE A 63 -9.05 21.56 -14.35
N GLU A 64 -9.97 20.75 -13.81
CA GLU A 64 -9.79 20.18 -12.47
C GLU A 64 -8.63 19.17 -12.43
N ARG A 65 -8.44 18.37 -13.48
CA ARG A 65 -7.29 17.47 -13.60
C ARG A 65 -5.97 18.24 -13.56
N ILE A 66 -5.87 19.33 -14.33
CA ILE A 66 -4.71 20.22 -14.33
C ILE A 66 -4.55 20.89 -12.95
N CYS A 67 -5.63 21.34 -12.32
CA CYS A 67 -5.59 21.90 -10.96
C CYS A 67 -5.03 20.89 -9.94
N ILE A 68 -5.39 19.61 -10.04
CA ILE A 68 -4.96 18.59 -9.07
C ILE A 68 -3.47 18.27 -9.23
N GLY A 69 -3.02 18.04 -10.47
CA GLY A 69 -1.68 17.50 -10.76
C GLY A 69 -0.62 18.53 -11.20
N GLY A 70 -1.02 19.72 -11.63
CA GLY A 70 -0.11 20.70 -12.24
C GLY A 70 0.81 21.41 -11.24
N SER A 71 2.05 21.66 -11.68
CA SER A 71 3.00 22.52 -10.97
C SER A 71 2.55 23.99 -10.98
N ASN A 72 3.17 24.80 -10.13
CA ASN A 72 2.92 26.24 -10.10
C ASN A 72 3.26 26.91 -11.46
N GLU A 73 4.26 26.45 -12.19
CA GLU A 73 4.57 26.99 -13.53
C GLU A 73 3.52 26.55 -14.55
N GLN A 74 3.11 25.27 -14.54
CA GLN A 74 2.12 24.74 -15.47
C GLN A 74 0.76 25.42 -15.30
N LEU A 75 0.34 25.71 -14.06
CA LEU A 75 -0.91 26.41 -13.78
C LEU A 75 -0.91 27.85 -14.31
N ASP A 76 0.21 28.56 -14.20
CA ASP A 76 0.35 29.91 -14.74
C ASP A 76 0.39 29.90 -16.28
N GLU A 77 1.17 28.99 -16.87
CA GLU A 77 1.26 28.84 -18.32
C GLU A 77 -0.11 28.52 -18.95
N MET A 78 -0.88 27.62 -18.31
CA MET A 78 -2.23 27.29 -18.77
C MET A 78 -3.19 28.46 -18.61
N ALA A 79 -3.10 29.22 -17.52
CA ALA A 79 -3.94 30.40 -17.31
C ALA A 79 -3.68 31.47 -18.39
N GLU A 80 -2.41 31.75 -18.72
CA GLU A 80 -2.05 32.71 -19.76
C GLU A 80 -2.43 32.25 -21.17
N LYS A 81 -2.34 30.95 -21.46
CA LYS A 81 -2.75 30.43 -22.77
C LYS A 81 -4.27 30.44 -22.93
N LEU A 82 -5.02 30.04 -21.90
CA LEU A 82 -6.48 30.03 -21.96
C LEU A 82 -7.09 31.44 -22.01
N SER A 83 -6.45 32.43 -21.39
CA SER A 83 -6.96 33.81 -21.45
C SER A 83 -6.91 34.43 -22.85
N GLY A 84 -6.02 33.93 -23.73
CA GLY A 84 -5.90 34.37 -25.11
C GLY A 84 -6.79 33.62 -26.11
N LEU A 85 -7.47 32.56 -25.68
CA LEU A 85 -8.32 31.75 -26.56
C LEU A 85 -9.78 32.15 -26.44
N SER A 86 -10.48 32.12 -27.57
CA SER A 86 -11.93 32.36 -27.66
C SER A 86 -12.69 31.19 -28.29
N ASP A 87 -11.99 30.31 -29.02
CA ASP A 87 -12.57 29.17 -29.69
C ASP A 87 -12.52 27.89 -28.85
N TYR A 88 -13.61 27.14 -28.84
CA TYR A 88 -13.75 25.91 -28.06
C TYR A 88 -12.78 24.81 -28.51
N ASP A 89 -12.62 24.62 -29.82
CA ASP A 89 -11.79 23.54 -30.36
C ASP A 89 -10.31 23.82 -30.05
N GLU A 90 -9.88 25.08 -30.11
CA GLU A 90 -8.54 25.50 -29.68
C GLU A 90 -8.30 25.27 -28.19
N VAL A 91 -9.29 25.57 -27.34
CA VAL A 91 -9.23 25.32 -25.89
C VAL A 91 -9.13 23.83 -25.59
N VAL A 92 -9.96 23.01 -26.22
CA VAL A 92 -9.94 21.54 -26.03
C VAL A 92 -8.63 20.95 -26.55
N ALA A 93 -8.14 21.40 -27.71
CA ALA A 93 -6.86 20.97 -28.25
C ALA A 93 -5.71 21.31 -27.30
N LEU A 94 -5.70 22.51 -26.73
CA LEU A 94 -4.70 22.92 -25.74
C LEU A 94 -4.76 22.02 -24.49
N LEU A 95 -5.94 21.88 -23.88
CA LEU A 95 -6.17 21.09 -22.66
C LEU A 95 -5.84 19.60 -22.85
N THR A 96 -6.09 19.07 -24.04
CA THR A 96 -5.77 17.67 -24.39
C THR A 96 -4.28 17.50 -24.67
N ASN A 97 -3.64 18.49 -25.30
CA ASN A 97 -2.22 18.43 -25.62
C ASN A 97 -1.36 18.57 -24.36
N THR A 98 -1.76 19.34 -23.35
CA THR A 98 -1.07 19.33 -22.05
C THR A 98 -1.12 17.95 -21.40
N ALA A 99 -2.28 17.29 -21.42
CA ALA A 99 -2.40 15.91 -20.92
C ALA A 99 -1.50 14.92 -21.68
N LYS A 100 -1.27 15.13 -22.99
CA LYS A 100 -0.34 14.32 -23.81
C LYS A 100 1.12 14.72 -23.62
N LYS A 101 1.42 16.00 -23.37
CA LYS A 101 2.79 16.47 -23.17
C LYS A 101 3.36 15.97 -21.85
N ASP A 102 2.54 15.88 -20.80
CA ASP A 102 2.91 15.19 -19.54
C ASP A 102 3.11 13.67 -19.71
N ALA A 103 2.49 13.06 -20.74
CA ALA A 103 2.74 11.68 -21.13
C ALA A 103 3.98 11.51 -22.04
N SER A 104 4.37 12.54 -22.80
CA SER A 104 5.45 12.52 -23.81
C SER A 104 6.79 13.10 -23.33
N SER A 105 6.80 13.99 -22.34
CA SER A 105 8.03 14.35 -21.59
C SER A 105 8.53 13.18 -20.72
N LYS A 106 7.79 12.07 -20.72
CA LYS A 106 8.21 10.73 -20.30
C LYS A 106 8.49 9.85 -21.54
N ALA A 107 9.36 10.31 -22.44
CA ALA A 107 9.74 9.55 -23.65
C ALA A 107 10.85 8.49 -23.40
N PRO A 108 10.91 7.42 -24.20
CA PRO A 108 11.39 6.09 -23.80
C PRO A 108 12.64 5.60 -24.56
N ARG A 109 13.40 4.66 -23.99
CA ARG A 109 14.33 3.77 -24.73
C ARG A 109 13.59 2.48 -25.08
N LYS A 110 13.12 2.41 -26.34
CA LYS A 110 12.70 1.25 -27.17
C LYS A 110 11.55 0.34 -26.67
N GLU A 111 10.38 0.53 -27.31
CA GLU A 111 9.54 -0.47 -28.01
C GLU A 111 9.60 -1.94 -27.54
N GLN A 112 8.53 -2.45 -26.93
CA GLN A 112 7.39 -3.06 -27.64
C GLN A 112 6.30 -3.59 -26.66
N THR A 113 5.06 -3.47 -27.12
CA THR A 113 3.80 -4.10 -26.67
C THR A 113 2.93 -3.32 -25.70
N GLU A 114 1.83 -2.83 -26.27
CA GLU A 114 0.68 -2.21 -25.62
C GLU A 114 -0.06 -3.18 -24.69
N VAL A 115 -0.48 -2.68 -23.53
CA VAL A 115 -1.84 -2.90 -23.03
C VAL A 115 -2.32 -1.63 -22.31
N ILE A 116 -3.54 -1.23 -22.63
CA ILE A 116 -4.22 -0.01 -22.20
C ILE A 116 -4.90 -0.22 -20.83
N GLY A 117 -4.68 0.72 -19.90
CA GLY A 117 -5.79 1.31 -19.11
C GLY A 117 -5.73 1.19 -17.58
N GLY A 118 -5.50 2.32 -16.89
CA GLY A 118 -6.18 2.60 -15.62
C GLY A 118 -5.37 3.26 -14.48
N LYS A 119 -5.50 4.59 -14.34
CA LYS A 119 -5.42 5.42 -13.11
C LYS A 119 -4.10 5.53 -12.31
N GLU A 120 -3.44 6.67 -12.49
CA GLU A 120 -2.95 7.64 -11.48
C GLU A 120 -2.29 7.15 -10.17
N ASN A 121 -1.48 6.11 -10.19
CA ASN A 121 -0.46 5.96 -9.16
C ASN A 121 0.88 6.02 -9.88
N GLY A 122 1.81 6.89 -9.44
CA GLY A 122 3.21 6.93 -9.90
C GLY A 122 4.01 5.67 -9.52
N TRP A 123 3.33 4.53 -9.60
CA TRP A 123 3.72 3.18 -9.29
C TRP A 123 3.58 2.38 -10.57
N THR A 124 4.70 1.93 -11.13
CA THR A 124 4.68 1.03 -12.28
C THR A 124 4.20 -0.35 -11.85
N ASP A 125 3.72 -1.16 -12.78
CA ASP A 125 3.32 -2.55 -12.51
C ASP A 125 4.46 -3.37 -11.91
N GLU A 126 5.70 -3.07 -12.30
CA GLU A 126 6.92 -3.63 -11.70
C GLU A 126 7.02 -3.25 -10.21
N GLN A 127 6.84 -1.98 -9.86
CA GLN A 127 6.88 -1.51 -8.48
C GLN A 127 5.74 -2.08 -7.63
N ILE A 128 4.55 -2.24 -8.23
CA ILE A 128 3.40 -2.88 -7.56
C ILE A 128 3.69 -4.36 -7.31
N SER A 129 4.23 -5.07 -8.29
CA SER A 129 4.61 -6.48 -8.16
C SER A 129 5.70 -6.68 -7.11
N LEU A 130 6.72 -5.81 -7.09
CA LEU A 130 7.78 -5.80 -6.07
C LEU A 130 7.22 -5.49 -4.69
N LEU A 131 6.27 -4.55 -4.58
CA LEU A 131 5.59 -4.23 -3.33
C LEU A 131 4.81 -5.41 -2.77
N ILE A 132 4.03 -6.11 -3.61
CA ILE A 132 3.26 -7.29 -3.19
C ILE A 132 4.21 -8.40 -2.74
N LYS A 133 5.26 -8.68 -3.52
CA LYS A 133 6.28 -9.67 -3.18
C LYS A 133 6.98 -9.34 -1.86
N ALA A 134 7.45 -8.11 -1.69
CA ALA A 134 8.08 -7.66 -0.46
C ALA A 134 7.11 -7.67 0.73
N ALA A 135 5.85 -7.27 0.54
CA ALA A 135 4.85 -7.31 1.60
C ALA A 135 4.54 -8.75 2.06
N ASN A 136 4.66 -9.74 1.17
CA ASN A 136 4.53 -11.16 1.51
C ASN A 136 5.80 -11.72 2.18
N VAL A 137 6.99 -11.31 1.72
CA VAL A 137 8.28 -11.72 2.29
C VAL A 137 8.50 -11.12 3.69
N PHE A 138 8.03 -9.89 3.91
CA PHE A 138 8.11 -9.20 5.19
C PHE A 138 6.70 -9.11 5.79
N PRO A 139 6.22 -10.08 6.60
CA PRO A 139 4.88 -10.07 7.17
C PRO A 139 4.68 -8.97 8.23
N ALA A 140 3.40 -8.69 8.55
CA ALA A 140 3.03 -7.63 9.50
C ALA A 140 3.48 -7.98 10.93
N GLY A 141 4.22 -7.09 11.59
CA GLY A 141 4.62 -7.32 12.99
C GLY A 141 5.52 -6.27 13.63
N THR A 142 6.28 -5.51 12.85
CA THR A 142 7.16 -4.44 13.37
C THR A 142 7.10 -3.18 12.51
N SER A 143 7.33 -2.01 13.12
CA SER A 143 7.44 -0.72 12.39
C SER A 143 8.58 -0.72 11.37
N ARG A 144 9.62 -1.52 11.61
CA ARG A 144 10.78 -1.71 10.71
C ARG A 144 10.45 -2.48 9.43
N ARG A 145 9.29 -3.13 9.34
CA ARG A 145 8.81 -3.81 8.12
C ARG A 145 8.82 -2.88 6.93
N TRP A 146 8.28 -1.67 7.09
CA TRP A 146 8.14 -0.74 5.97
C TRP A 146 9.49 -0.25 5.47
N ALA A 147 10.47 -0.05 6.37
CA ALA A 147 11.86 0.22 6.00
C ALA A 147 12.46 -0.88 5.11
N GLN A 148 12.25 -2.15 5.45
CA GLN A 148 12.75 -3.29 4.67
C GLN A 148 12.05 -3.44 3.32
N VAL A 149 10.72 -3.27 3.30
CA VAL A 149 9.92 -3.29 2.05
C VAL A 149 10.35 -2.14 1.13
N THR A 150 10.60 -0.95 1.68
CA THR A 150 11.10 0.20 0.93
C THR A 150 12.49 -0.05 0.35
N SER A 151 13.44 -0.56 1.13
CA SER A 151 14.77 -0.92 0.62
C SER A 151 14.65 -1.93 -0.51
N TYR A 152 13.87 -3.00 -0.32
CA TYR A 152 13.69 -4.04 -1.32
C TYR A 152 13.14 -3.50 -2.65
N ILE A 153 12.10 -2.67 -2.61
CA ILE A 153 11.54 -2.04 -3.82
C ILE A 153 12.60 -1.15 -4.49
N ASN A 154 13.31 -0.35 -3.69
CA ASN A 154 14.32 0.58 -4.20
C ASN A 154 15.53 -0.12 -4.83
N ASP A 155 15.96 -1.25 -4.27
CA ASP A 155 17.09 -2.04 -4.77
C ASP A 155 16.76 -2.82 -6.06
N HIS A 156 15.47 -3.11 -6.29
CA HIS A 156 15.04 -4.00 -7.39
C HIS A 156 14.36 -3.28 -8.56
N HIS A 157 13.77 -2.09 -8.36
CA HIS A 157 13.19 -1.31 -9.46
C HIS A 157 14.26 -0.58 -10.30
N ARG A 158 13.98 -0.35 -11.59
CA ARG A 158 14.90 0.33 -12.53
C ARG A 158 14.61 1.83 -12.72
N ASP A 159 13.65 2.36 -11.98
CA ASP A 159 12.98 3.65 -12.27
C ASP A 159 13.71 4.90 -11.70
N GLY A 160 14.88 4.72 -11.08
CA GLY A 160 15.78 5.81 -10.63
C GLY A 160 15.24 6.73 -9.53
N VAL A 161 13.94 6.68 -9.21
CA VAL A 161 13.28 7.51 -8.18
C VAL A 161 12.98 6.64 -6.95
N PRO A 162 13.76 6.77 -5.86
CA PRO A 162 13.56 5.95 -4.66
C PRO A 162 12.22 6.27 -4.01
N LYS A 163 11.47 5.23 -3.65
CA LYS A 163 10.24 5.34 -2.86
C LYS A 163 10.56 5.54 -1.39
N THR A 164 9.70 6.27 -0.70
CA THR A 164 9.76 6.45 0.75
C THR A 164 8.86 5.44 1.48
N GLU A 165 9.13 5.18 2.76
CA GLU A 165 8.27 4.31 3.60
C GLU A 165 6.80 4.75 3.60
N LYS A 166 6.56 6.07 3.59
CA LYS A 166 5.20 6.63 3.58
C LYS A 166 4.45 6.28 2.29
N GLU A 167 5.12 6.31 1.14
CA GLU A 167 4.53 5.98 -0.15
C GLU A 167 4.26 4.48 -0.28
N VAL A 168 5.19 3.66 0.19
CA VAL A 168 5.05 2.20 0.25
C VAL A 168 3.85 1.80 1.11
N ILE A 169 3.69 2.40 2.30
CA ILE A 169 2.55 2.16 3.19
C ILE A 169 1.23 2.58 2.51
N LYS A 170 1.21 3.77 1.90
CA LYS A 170 0.02 4.30 1.22
C LYS A 170 -0.37 3.38 0.06
N GLN A 171 0.59 2.92 -0.73
CA GLN A 171 0.35 2.03 -1.85
C GLN A 171 -0.12 0.65 -1.39
N ALA A 172 0.50 0.06 -0.37
CA ALA A 172 0.10 -1.25 0.16
C ALA A 172 -1.35 -1.24 0.67
N LYS A 173 -1.79 -0.14 1.29
CA LYS A 173 -3.19 0.05 1.70
C LYS A 173 -4.14 0.17 0.51
N ALA A 174 -3.74 0.88 -0.55
CA ALA A 174 -4.53 0.99 -1.77
C ALA A 174 -4.71 -0.38 -2.46
N GLN A 175 -3.65 -1.18 -2.53
CA GLN A 175 -3.69 -2.54 -3.09
C GLN A 175 -4.59 -3.48 -2.29
N ALA A 176 -4.54 -3.41 -0.95
CA ALA A 176 -5.44 -4.19 -0.09
C ALA A 176 -6.92 -3.77 -0.25
N ALA A 177 -7.20 -2.49 -0.48
CA ALA A 177 -8.55 -1.99 -0.72
C ALA A 177 -9.11 -2.44 -2.08
N GLN A 178 -8.27 -2.60 -3.11
CA GLN A 178 -8.71 -3.08 -4.43
C GLN A 178 -9.12 -4.56 -4.43
N VAL A 179 -8.54 -5.39 -3.55
CA VAL A 179 -8.89 -6.81 -3.41
C VAL A 179 -10.23 -7.04 -2.67
N THR A 180 -10.80 -6.01 -2.03
CA THR A 180 -12.02 -6.11 -1.19
C THR A 180 -13.27 -5.50 -1.82
N ALA A 181 -13.21 -5.05 -3.08
CA ALA A 181 -14.39 -4.63 -3.83
C ALA A 181 -15.06 -5.84 -4.52
N PRO A 182 -16.39 -6.04 -4.41
CA PRO A 182 -17.07 -7.09 -5.15
C PRO A 182 -17.21 -6.65 -6.61
N THR A 183 -16.52 -7.35 -7.51
CA THR A 183 -16.70 -7.21 -8.96
C THR A 183 -17.66 -8.30 -9.43
N ASP A 184 -18.79 -7.88 -9.99
CA ASP A 184 -19.82 -8.72 -10.60
C ASP A 184 -19.49 -9.03 -12.08
N ALA A 185 -19.79 -10.27 -12.50
CA ALA A 185 -19.84 -10.88 -13.84
C ALA A 185 -18.57 -10.88 -14.74
N SER A 186 -17.90 -12.03 -14.88
CA SER A 186 -18.12 -13.10 -15.89
C SER A 186 -17.00 -13.07 -16.95
N LYS A 187 -16.29 -14.12 -17.37
CA LYS A 187 -16.72 -15.50 -17.66
C LYS A 187 -15.51 -16.46 -17.81
N THR A 188 -15.59 -17.59 -17.11
CA THR A 188 -15.31 -19.00 -17.51
C THR A 188 -14.09 -19.37 -18.36
N GLN A 189 -13.23 -20.25 -17.81
CA GLN A 189 -12.96 -21.64 -18.25
C GLN A 189 -11.97 -22.26 -17.24
N GLY A 190 -12.10 -23.44 -16.61
CA GLY A 190 -13.00 -24.58 -16.78
C GLY A 190 -12.17 -25.88 -16.79
N GLN A 191 -11.99 -26.53 -15.62
CA GLN A 191 -11.75 -27.97 -15.38
C GLN A 191 -11.54 -28.16 -13.86
N LYS A 192 -12.53 -28.54 -13.03
CA LYS A 192 -13.42 -29.72 -12.95
C LYS A 192 -12.71 -31.01 -12.50
N GLU A 193 -12.91 -31.28 -11.19
CA GLU A 193 -13.18 -32.56 -10.49
C GLU A 193 -12.10 -33.66 -10.52
N THR A 194 -11.53 -34.05 -9.37
CA THR A 194 -12.08 -35.00 -8.37
C THR A 194 -12.65 -36.28 -9.00
N ALA A 195 -11.86 -37.35 -8.95
CA ALA A 195 -12.34 -38.72 -9.03
C ALA A 195 -11.76 -39.50 -7.83
N ILE A 196 -12.66 -39.90 -6.94
CA ILE A 196 -12.51 -41.01 -6.01
C ILE A 196 -13.25 -42.20 -6.62
N ASP A 197 -12.64 -43.39 -6.66
CA ASP A 197 -13.23 -44.66 -6.16
C ASP A 197 -12.26 -45.85 -6.33
N SER A 198 -11.77 -46.33 -5.18
CA SER A 198 -11.79 -47.71 -4.65
C SER A 198 -11.58 -48.96 -5.52
N VAL A 199 -10.58 -49.79 -5.14
CA VAL A 199 -10.67 -51.21 -4.69
C VAL A 199 -9.40 -52.00 -5.06
N GLY A 200 -8.78 -52.63 -4.05
CA GLY A 200 -7.75 -53.67 -4.24
C GLY A 200 -6.83 -53.92 -3.04
N ALA A 201 -7.35 -54.52 -1.97
CA ALA A 201 -6.57 -55.19 -0.89
C ALA A 201 -5.90 -56.50 -1.44
N PRO A 202 -5.01 -57.25 -0.73
CA PRO A 202 -4.88 -57.34 0.75
C PRO A 202 -3.48 -57.59 1.37
N VAL A 203 -3.47 -57.62 2.71
CA VAL A 203 -2.60 -58.36 3.68
C VAL A 203 -1.14 -57.83 3.86
N ALA A 204 -0.58 -57.56 5.05
CA ALA A 204 -0.69 -58.21 6.36
C ALA A 204 -0.34 -57.28 7.56
N SER A 205 -0.99 -57.55 8.71
CA SER A 205 -0.52 -57.55 10.12
C SER A 205 0.73 -56.71 10.50
N SER A 206 0.75 -55.90 11.56
CA SER A 206 0.59 -56.31 12.97
C SER A 206 0.52 -55.09 13.91
N ASN A 207 -0.05 -55.33 15.09
CA ASN A 207 -0.44 -54.40 16.15
C ASN A 207 0.70 -54.02 17.14
N SER A 208 0.46 -52.94 17.90
CA SER A 208 0.85 -52.73 19.33
C SER A 208 2.09 -51.89 19.74
N THR A 209 1.78 -50.69 20.25
CA THR A 209 2.08 -50.09 21.58
C THR A 209 3.45 -50.21 22.30
N THR A 210 3.81 -49.05 22.89
CA THR A 210 4.53 -48.76 24.16
C THR A 210 6.07 -48.57 24.23
N THR A 211 6.40 -47.33 24.65
CA THR A 211 7.45 -46.85 25.60
C THR A 211 8.93 -46.68 25.20
N ALA A 212 9.35 -45.43 25.45
CA ALA A 212 10.59 -44.97 26.08
C ALA A 212 11.92 -45.07 25.30
N ALA A 213 12.44 -43.92 24.88
CA ALA A 213 13.63 -43.31 25.49
C ALA A 213 14.01 -42.02 24.75
N ALA A 214 14.12 -40.93 25.50
CA ALA A 214 14.98 -39.81 25.11
C ALA A 214 16.45 -40.26 25.19
N PRO A 215 17.35 -39.62 24.44
CA PRO A 215 18.20 -38.67 25.17
C PRO A 215 18.34 -37.32 24.46
N THR A 216 18.39 -36.31 25.33
CA THR A 216 18.70 -34.91 25.09
C THR A 216 20.17 -34.72 24.69
N SER A 217 20.44 -33.92 23.65
CA SER A 217 21.52 -32.92 23.70
C SER A 217 21.32 -31.80 22.67
N ASN A 218 20.90 -30.65 23.20
CA ASN A 218 21.20 -29.25 22.85
C ASN A 218 22.01 -28.93 21.58
N GLY A 219 21.53 -27.89 20.88
CA GLY A 219 22.41 -26.76 20.55
C GLY A 219 22.36 -26.24 19.12
N SER A 220 21.31 -25.52 18.74
CA SER A 220 21.44 -24.26 17.98
C SER A 220 20.08 -23.57 17.87
N GLY A 221 20.08 -22.27 18.20
CA GLY A 221 18.89 -21.43 18.14
C GLY A 221 18.34 -21.37 16.73
N ILE A 222 17.16 -21.94 16.54
CA ILE A 222 16.33 -21.73 15.36
C ILE A 222 15.11 -20.93 15.82
N PRO A 223 14.78 -19.79 15.19
CA PRO A 223 13.76 -18.87 15.67
C PRO A 223 12.40 -19.57 15.87
N LEU A 224 11.94 -19.61 17.11
CA LEU A 224 10.66 -20.18 17.55
C LEU A 224 9.44 -19.31 17.15
N ASP A 225 9.57 -18.47 16.12
CA ASP A 225 8.57 -17.45 15.73
C ASP A 225 8.09 -17.63 14.28
N ASP A 226 8.16 -18.85 13.75
CA ASP A 226 7.69 -19.19 12.39
C ASP A 226 6.21 -19.59 12.42
N TRP A 227 5.36 -18.62 12.80
CA TRP A 227 3.90 -18.74 12.68
C TRP A 227 3.49 -18.16 11.32
N SER A 228 3.01 -19.02 10.43
CA SER A 228 2.46 -18.59 9.14
C SER A 228 1.15 -17.81 9.32
N THR A 229 0.74 -17.08 8.28
CA THR A 229 -0.51 -16.31 8.29
C THR A 229 -1.72 -17.22 8.54
N ASP A 230 -1.77 -18.39 7.91
CA ASP A 230 -2.87 -19.34 8.05
C ASP A 230 -2.90 -19.96 9.46
N GLU A 231 -1.73 -20.29 10.02
CA GLU A 231 -1.61 -20.80 11.38
C GLU A 231 -2.05 -19.75 12.42
N GLN A 232 -1.66 -18.49 12.24
CA GLN A 232 -2.06 -17.39 13.11
C GLN A 232 -3.57 -17.10 12.99
N MET A 233 -4.13 -17.12 11.78
CA MET A 233 -5.56 -16.94 11.56
C MET A 233 -6.36 -18.07 12.22
N ASN A 234 -5.93 -19.32 12.04
CA ASN A 234 -6.55 -20.48 12.66
C ASN A 234 -6.45 -20.41 14.18
N PHE A 235 -5.34 -19.93 14.73
CA PHE A 235 -5.15 -19.74 16.16
C PHE A 235 -6.13 -18.72 16.75
N GLU A 236 -6.28 -17.57 16.11
CA GLU A 236 -7.21 -16.54 16.56
C GLU A 236 -8.68 -16.99 16.43
N ASN A 237 -9.02 -17.69 15.35
CA ASN A 237 -10.35 -18.26 15.16
C ASN A 237 -10.65 -19.36 16.19
N ALA A 238 -9.68 -20.24 16.48
CA ALA A 238 -9.80 -21.25 17.51
C ALA A 238 -9.93 -20.64 18.92
N LEU A 239 -9.20 -19.55 19.21
CA LEU A 239 -9.32 -18.83 20.48
C LEU A 239 -10.70 -18.19 20.70
N LYS A 240 -11.39 -17.77 19.63
CA LYS A 240 -12.74 -17.19 19.66
C LYS A 240 -13.83 -18.26 19.80
N THR A 241 -13.68 -19.37 19.10
CA THR A 241 -14.69 -20.43 19.02
C THR A 241 -14.66 -21.35 20.23
N ILE A 242 -13.47 -21.63 20.76
CA ILE A 242 -13.31 -22.45 21.95
C ILE A 242 -13.29 -21.50 23.16
N PRO A 243 -14.14 -21.69 24.19
CA PRO A 243 -14.16 -20.84 25.38
C PRO A 243 -13.08 -21.22 26.40
N GLY A 244 -12.76 -20.29 27.32
CA GLY A 244 -11.71 -20.49 28.34
C GLY A 244 -12.06 -21.56 29.38
N SER A 245 -13.34 -21.92 29.48
CA SER A 245 -13.88 -22.96 30.36
C SER A 245 -13.68 -24.38 29.83
N ASP A 246 -13.28 -24.56 28.56
CA ASP A 246 -13.07 -25.88 27.98
C ASP A 246 -11.74 -26.48 28.50
N PRO A 247 -11.76 -27.60 29.24
CA PRO A 247 -10.55 -28.24 29.76
C PRO A 247 -9.62 -28.77 28.64
N LYS A 248 -10.17 -29.02 27.44
CA LYS A 248 -9.40 -29.44 26.25
C LYS A 248 -9.09 -28.29 25.29
N ARG A 249 -9.23 -27.04 25.75
CA ARG A 249 -9.03 -25.83 24.93
C ARG A 249 -7.74 -25.89 24.11
N TRP A 250 -6.61 -26.11 24.77
CA TRP A 250 -5.31 -26.08 24.10
C TRP A 250 -5.07 -27.27 23.18
N GLU A 251 -5.77 -28.38 23.39
CA GLU A 251 -5.69 -29.55 22.51
C GLU A 251 -6.39 -29.27 21.18
N LYS A 252 -7.61 -28.71 21.25
CA LYS A 252 -8.39 -28.32 20.06
C LYS A 252 -7.74 -27.16 19.29
N ILE A 253 -7.13 -26.20 19.99
CA ILE A 253 -6.38 -25.10 19.34
C ILE A 253 -5.13 -25.64 18.62
N ALA A 254 -4.40 -26.57 19.24
CA ALA A 254 -3.25 -27.21 18.63
C ALA A 254 -3.65 -27.98 17.35
N GLU A 255 -4.75 -28.73 17.41
CA GLU A 255 -5.30 -29.45 16.26
C GLU A 255 -5.70 -28.50 15.11
N ALA A 256 -6.36 -27.38 15.42
CA ALA A 256 -6.77 -26.39 14.42
C ALA A 256 -5.60 -25.63 13.77
N THR A 257 -4.46 -25.53 14.46
CA THR A 257 -3.30 -24.74 14.01
C THR A 257 -2.17 -25.58 13.44
N GLY A 258 -2.23 -26.91 13.59
CA GLY A 258 -1.11 -27.80 13.23
C GLY A 258 0.14 -27.62 14.10
N LYS A 259 0.06 -26.83 15.17
CA LYS A 259 1.16 -26.59 16.13
C LYS A 259 0.96 -27.40 17.41
N THR A 260 2.00 -27.49 18.22
CA THR A 260 1.89 -28.14 19.53
C THR A 260 1.13 -27.28 20.54
N LYS A 261 0.55 -27.93 21.57
CA LYS A 261 -0.10 -27.23 22.70
C LYS A 261 0.83 -26.19 23.34
N LYS A 262 2.12 -26.53 23.46
CA LYS A 262 3.14 -25.66 24.07
C LYS A 262 3.35 -24.38 23.27
N GLU A 263 3.44 -24.48 21.94
CA GLU A 263 3.60 -23.32 21.05
C GLU A 263 2.37 -22.42 21.07
N CYS A 264 1.17 -23.01 21.05
CA CYS A 264 -0.09 -22.28 21.16
C CYS A 264 -0.18 -21.47 22.46
N ILE A 265 0.19 -22.08 23.59
CA ILE A 265 0.19 -21.42 24.91
C ILE A 265 1.25 -20.31 24.95
N GLN A 266 2.44 -20.55 24.40
CA GLN A 266 3.51 -19.55 24.36
C GLN A 266 3.11 -18.34 23.50
N ARG A 267 2.49 -18.58 22.35
CA ARG A 267 1.95 -17.53 21.48
C ARG A 267 0.86 -16.72 22.18
N TYR A 268 -0.05 -17.39 22.89
CA TYR A 268 -1.08 -16.72 23.69
C TYR A 268 -0.47 -15.81 24.78
N LYS A 269 0.53 -16.30 25.53
CA LYS A 269 1.21 -15.50 26.57
C LYS A 269 1.87 -14.26 25.98
N LYS A 270 2.57 -14.39 24.85
CA LYS A 270 3.20 -13.26 24.13
C LYS A 270 2.16 -12.22 23.71
N ILE A 271 1.00 -12.64 23.20
CA ILE A 271 -0.10 -11.72 22.83
C ILE A 271 -0.65 -10.99 24.06
N VAL A 272 -0.90 -11.70 25.16
CA VAL A 272 -1.40 -11.09 26.40
C VAL A 272 -0.41 -10.07 26.97
N GLU A 273 0.89 -10.37 26.94
CA GLU A 273 1.94 -9.45 27.37
C GLU A 273 1.98 -8.17 26.51
N MET A 274 1.93 -8.30 25.19
CA MET A 274 1.86 -7.15 24.27
C MET A 274 0.62 -6.29 24.51
N LEU A 275 -0.54 -6.90 24.80
CA LEU A 275 -1.77 -6.17 25.11
C LEU A 275 -1.68 -5.42 26.45
N LYS A 276 -1.03 -6.02 27.46
CA LYS A 276 -0.77 -5.36 28.75
C LYS A 276 0.21 -4.20 28.60
N ALA A 277 1.30 -4.39 27.85
CA ALA A 277 2.30 -3.35 27.59
C ALA A 277 1.76 -2.16 26.79
N ARG A 278 0.71 -2.36 25.98
CA ARG A 278 0.03 -1.27 25.26
C ARG A 278 -0.98 -0.50 26.13
N LYS A 279 -1.37 -1.06 27.26
CA LYS A 279 -2.39 -0.50 28.17
C LYS A 279 -1.78 0.17 29.41
N ALA A 280 -0.49 -0.05 29.66
CA ALA A 280 0.33 0.68 30.62
C ALA A 280 0.91 1.95 29.96
#